data_AF-A0A7X6AT61-F1
#
_entry.id   AF-A0A7X6AT61-F1
#
_cell.length_a   1.000
_cell.length_b   1.000
_cell.length_c   1.000
_cell.angle_alpha   90.00
_cell.angle_beta   90.00
_cell.angle_gamma   90.00
#
_symmetry.space_group_name_H-M   'P 1'
#
loop_
_entity.id
_entity.type
_entity.pdbx_description
1 polymer ?
#
loop_
_entity_poly.entity_id
_entity_poly.type
_entity_poly.pdbx_seq_one_letter_code
_entity_poly.pdbx_strand_id
1 'polypeptide(L)'
;PRALGHRSILGDPRSPDMQSTMNLKIKFRESFRPFAPAVLEDRADEWFELATPSPYMLLVAPVAHERVDTATLTRSHDPGDLRTWVNERRSDIPAVTHVDGSARVQTVAPDRNPRLHEILTAFEARTGCGVLINTSFNVRGEPIVCTPEDAYRCFMRTEMDVLVLEDHILHKDAQPPWPEDDAWHEEFVLD
;
A
#
# COMPACT_ATOMS: atom_id res chain seq x y z
N PRO A 1 -14.63 -0.39 -3.54
CA PRO A 1 -14.47 -1.18 -2.30
C PRO A 1 -13.06 -0.93 -1.71
N ARG A 2 -12.89 -0.96 -0.39
CA ARG A 2 -11.60 -0.73 0.30
C ARG A 2 -11.29 -1.92 1.20
N ALA A 3 -10.04 -2.36 1.24
CA ALA A 3 -9.59 -3.24 2.31
C ALA A 3 -9.11 -2.38 3.48
N LEU A 4 -9.54 -2.74 4.69
CA LEU A 4 -9.30 -1.96 5.91
C LEU A 4 -8.53 -2.78 6.96
N GLY A 5 -7.68 -3.71 6.51
CA GLY A 5 -6.81 -4.52 7.37
C GLY A 5 -7.21 -5.99 7.53
N HIS A 6 -8.35 -6.42 6.99
CA HIS A 6 -8.83 -7.82 7.11
C HIS A 6 -8.52 -8.70 5.90
N ARG A 7 -8.38 -8.07 4.72
CA ARG A 7 -8.11 -8.67 3.42
C ARG A 7 -7.24 -7.71 2.63
N SER A 8 -6.05 -7.50 3.15
CA SER A 8 -5.15 -6.42 2.76
C SER A 8 -3.81 -6.96 2.29
N ILE A 9 -3.21 -6.28 1.32
CA ILE A 9 -1.78 -6.39 1.04
C ILE A 9 -1.12 -5.21 1.75
N LEU A 10 -0.14 -5.52 2.59
CA LEU A 10 0.62 -4.55 3.35
C LEU A 10 2.03 -4.38 2.75
N GLY A 11 2.63 -3.21 2.94
CA GLY A 11 3.97 -2.93 2.44
C GLY A 11 4.62 -1.76 3.16
N ASP A 12 5.96 -1.69 3.08
CA ASP A 12 6.74 -0.62 3.68
C ASP A 12 6.64 0.67 2.84
N PRO A 13 6.05 1.76 3.36
CA PRO A 13 5.83 2.96 2.58
C PRO A 13 7.11 3.77 2.32
N ARG A 14 8.19 3.50 3.07
CA ARG A 14 9.43 4.29 3.05
C ARG A 14 10.30 4.01 1.84
N SER A 15 10.17 2.80 1.28
CA SER A 15 10.97 2.41 0.12
C SER A 15 10.48 3.15 -1.14
N PRO A 16 11.39 3.82 -1.88
CA PRO A 16 11.04 4.50 -3.13
C PRO A 16 10.55 3.52 -4.21
N ASP A 17 10.97 2.26 -4.14
CA ASP A 17 10.65 1.23 -5.13
C ASP A 17 9.37 0.46 -4.78
N MET A 18 8.81 0.61 -3.57
CA MET A 18 7.68 -0.22 -3.14
C MET A 18 6.42 0.05 -3.97
N GLN A 19 6.19 1.29 -4.38
CA GLN A 19 5.06 1.64 -5.24
C GLN A 19 5.12 0.89 -6.57
N SER A 20 6.25 0.98 -7.27
CA SER A 20 6.43 0.33 -8.57
C SER A 20 6.44 -1.19 -8.43
N THR A 21 7.12 -1.72 -7.41
CA THR A 21 7.20 -3.16 -7.09
C THR A 21 5.81 -3.75 -6.89
N MET A 22 5.00 -3.19 -5.98
CA MET A 22 3.66 -3.70 -5.72
C MET A 22 2.74 -3.51 -6.93
N ASN A 23 2.85 -2.41 -7.66
CA ASN A 23 2.02 -2.18 -8.84
C ASN A 23 2.30 -3.19 -9.96
N LEU A 24 3.56 -3.49 -10.24
CA LEU A 24 3.96 -4.36 -11.35
C LEU A 24 3.88 -5.85 -11.00
N LYS A 25 4.37 -6.23 -9.81
CA LYS A 25 4.57 -7.64 -9.44
C LYS A 25 3.41 -8.28 -8.69
N ILE A 26 2.51 -7.44 -8.14
CA ILE A 26 1.39 -7.89 -7.31
C ILE A 26 0.07 -7.43 -7.91
N LYS A 27 -0.03 -6.16 -8.30
CA LYS A 27 -1.29 -5.59 -8.79
C LYS A 27 -1.49 -5.71 -10.28
N PHE A 28 -0.42 -5.91 -11.04
CA PHE A 28 -0.42 -5.93 -12.50
C PHE A 28 -1.16 -4.69 -13.07
N ARG A 29 -0.70 -3.51 -12.65
CA ARG A 29 -1.23 -2.22 -13.09
C ARG A 29 -0.10 -1.19 -13.22
N GLU A 30 -0.45 0.01 -13.67
CA GLU A 30 0.48 1.09 -13.95
C GLU A 30 1.35 1.40 -12.71
N SER A 31 2.68 1.50 -12.93
CA SER A 31 3.68 1.55 -11.86
C SER A 31 3.54 2.74 -10.91
N PHE A 32 2.97 3.85 -11.40
CA PHE A 32 2.85 5.12 -10.69
C PHE A 32 1.59 5.27 -9.83
N ARG A 33 0.66 4.30 -9.84
CA ARG A 33 -0.58 4.45 -9.07
C ARG A 33 -0.27 4.46 -7.57
N PRO A 34 -0.65 5.52 -6.84
CA PRO A 34 -0.37 5.58 -5.41
C PRO A 34 -1.18 4.55 -4.63
N PHE A 35 -0.63 4.14 -3.50
CA PHE A 35 -1.33 3.34 -2.50
C PHE A 35 -1.84 4.22 -1.36
N ALA A 36 -2.72 3.65 -0.53
CA ALA A 36 -3.24 4.34 0.63
C ALA A 36 -2.41 3.97 1.88
N PRO A 37 -2.13 4.93 2.78
CA PRO A 37 -1.53 4.66 4.06
C PRO A 37 -2.58 4.20 5.09
N ALA A 38 -2.19 3.25 5.94
CA ALA A 38 -2.79 2.99 7.24
C ALA A 38 -1.85 3.51 8.33
N VAL A 39 -2.39 4.25 9.31
CA VAL A 39 -1.63 4.91 10.38
C VAL A 39 -2.34 4.73 11.72
N LEU A 40 -1.57 4.67 12.81
CA LEU A 40 -2.13 4.70 14.17
C LEU A 40 -2.96 5.98 14.37
N GLU A 41 -4.19 5.84 14.87
CA GLU A 41 -5.13 6.97 14.97
C GLU A 41 -4.64 8.07 15.91
N ASP A 42 -3.99 7.71 17.01
CA ASP A 42 -3.43 8.60 18.03
C ASP A 42 -2.11 9.28 17.60
N ARG A 43 -1.55 8.87 16.45
CA ARG A 43 -0.34 9.45 15.86
C ARG A 43 -0.57 10.00 14.45
N ALA A 44 -1.82 10.04 14.00
CA ALA A 44 -2.14 10.39 12.61
C ALA A 44 -1.72 11.83 12.25
N ASP A 45 -1.75 12.74 13.22
CA ASP A 45 -1.34 14.14 13.11
C ASP A 45 0.18 14.32 12.91
N GLU A 46 1.00 13.37 13.36
CA GLU A 46 2.44 13.37 13.08
C GLU A 46 2.77 13.05 11.61
N TRP A 47 1.83 12.49 10.86
CA TRP A 47 2.03 12.01 9.50
C TRP A 47 1.17 12.74 8.46
N PHE A 48 -0.01 13.21 8.84
CA PHE A 48 -0.98 13.81 7.95
C PHE A 48 -1.71 14.98 8.60
N GLU A 49 -2.03 16.00 7.80
CA GLU A 49 -2.85 17.13 8.22
C GLU A 49 -4.34 16.76 8.22
N LEU A 50 -4.74 15.92 9.17
CA LEU A 50 -6.11 15.44 9.34
C LEU A 50 -6.87 16.22 10.43
N ALA A 51 -8.03 16.75 10.08
CA ALA A 51 -8.94 17.38 11.05
C ALA A 51 -9.76 16.36 11.88
N THR A 52 -9.89 15.13 11.40
CA THR A 52 -10.71 14.08 12.04
C THR A 52 -10.21 12.69 11.61
N PRO A 53 -10.41 11.64 12.43
CA PRO A 53 -10.12 10.27 12.03
C PRO A 53 -10.75 9.88 10.69
N SER A 54 -10.02 9.09 9.90
CA SER A 54 -10.45 8.55 8.61
C SER A 54 -10.44 7.02 8.64
N PRO A 55 -11.30 6.35 9.42
CA PRO A 55 -11.22 4.90 9.61
C PRO A 55 -11.54 4.07 8.37
N TYR A 56 -12.18 4.68 7.36
CA TYR A 56 -12.68 4.00 6.17
C TYR A 56 -11.92 4.35 4.89
N MET A 57 -10.77 5.02 4.99
CA MET A 57 -9.95 5.40 3.83
C MET A 57 -10.74 6.26 2.83
N LEU A 58 -11.50 7.23 3.35
CA LEU A 58 -12.38 8.12 2.59
C LEU A 58 -11.85 9.55 2.48
N LEU A 59 -11.02 9.99 3.43
CA LEU A 59 -10.47 11.33 3.45
C LEU A 59 -9.10 11.36 2.78
N VAL A 60 -8.86 12.41 2.00
CA VAL A 60 -7.54 12.78 1.49
C VAL A 60 -7.03 13.91 2.36
N ALA A 61 -5.78 13.81 2.79
CA ALA A 61 -5.11 14.82 3.59
C ALA A 61 -3.69 15.06 3.07
N PRO A 62 -3.16 16.29 3.21
CA PRO A 62 -1.73 16.54 3.03
C PRO A 62 -0.90 15.63 3.94
N VAL A 63 0.24 15.15 3.44
CA VAL A 63 1.30 14.61 4.30
C VAL A 63 1.89 15.77 5.11
N ALA A 64 2.19 15.53 6.39
CA ALA A 64 2.72 16.55 7.29
C ALA A 64 3.94 17.26 6.69
N HIS A 65 3.99 18.58 6.82
CA HIS A 65 5.00 19.42 6.17
C HIS A 65 6.44 19.00 6.52
N GLU A 66 6.72 18.54 7.75
CA GLU A 66 8.07 18.09 8.12
C GLU A 66 8.54 16.83 7.38
N ARG A 67 7.61 16.09 6.76
CA ARG A 67 7.87 14.82 6.07
C ARG A 67 7.96 14.95 4.56
N VAL A 68 7.66 16.14 4.04
CA VAL A 68 7.58 16.44 2.62
C VAL A 68 8.82 17.19 2.16
N ASP A 69 9.30 16.86 0.96
CA ASP A 69 10.31 17.68 0.28
C ASP A 69 9.61 18.83 -0.47
N THR A 70 9.50 19.97 0.21
CA THR A 70 8.87 21.19 -0.33
C THR A 70 9.53 21.64 -1.63
N ALA A 71 10.85 21.49 -1.78
CA ALA A 71 11.56 21.91 -2.98
C ALA A 71 11.15 21.08 -4.20
N THR A 72 10.77 19.82 -3.98
CA THR A 72 10.24 18.94 -5.03
C THR A 72 8.76 19.23 -5.32
N LEU A 73 7.92 19.52 -4.32
CA LEU A 73 6.52 19.87 -4.56
C LEU A 73 6.31 21.19 -5.30
N THR A 74 7.16 22.19 -5.06
CA THR A 74 7.00 23.53 -5.67
C THR A 74 7.70 23.67 -7.01
N ARG A 75 8.36 22.61 -7.51
CA ARG A 75 9.13 22.68 -8.75
C ARG A 75 8.19 22.68 -9.95
N SER A 76 8.44 23.57 -10.91
CA SER A 76 7.80 23.49 -12.22
C SER A 76 8.33 22.26 -12.97
N HIS A 77 7.41 21.41 -13.42
CA HIS A 77 7.76 20.24 -14.23
C HIS A 77 7.56 20.53 -15.71
N ASP A 78 8.44 20.00 -16.55
CA ASP A 78 8.24 19.96 -17.99
C ASP A 78 7.05 19.00 -18.29
N PRO A 79 5.96 19.48 -18.92
CA PRO A 79 4.84 18.64 -19.31
C PRO A 79 5.22 17.45 -20.21
N GLY A 80 6.38 17.52 -20.89
CA GLY A 80 6.92 16.44 -21.72
C GLY A 80 7.49 15.25 -20.95
N ASP A 81 7.78 15.39 -19.65
CA ASP A 81 8.42 14.35 -18.84
C ASP A 81 7.55 13.90 -17.65
N LEU A 82 6.32 13.49 -17.99
CA LEU A 82 5.36 12.97 -17.00
C LEU A 82 5.90 11.76 -16.23
N ARG A 83 6.69 10.91 -16.89
CA ARG A 83 7.25 9.69 -16.26
C ARG A 83 8.23 10.04 -15.15
N THR A 84 9.16 10.97 -15.37
CA THR A 84 10.05 11.41 -14.30
C THR A 84 9.26 12.11 -13.19
N TRP A 85 8.30 12.96 -13.57
CA TRP A 85 7.47 13.69 -12.61
C TRP A 85 6.73 12.75 -11.64
N VAL A 86 6.01 11.74 -12.13
CA VAL A 86 5.21 10.84 -11.28
C VAL A 86 6.05 9.92 -10.38
N ASN A 87 7.30 9.64 -10.74
CA ASN A 87 8.20 8.78 -9.97
C ASN A 87 9.13 9.55 -9.02
N GLU A 88 9.06 10.88 -9.01
CA GLU A 88 9.90 11.68 -8.13
C GLU A 88 9.51 11.54 -6.66
N ARG A 89 10.51 11.34 -5.80
CA ARG A 89 10.31 11.22 -4.35
C ARG A 89 9.90 12.58 -3.76
N ARG A 90 8.79 12.61 -3.03
CA ARG A 90 8.22 13.83 -2.43
C ARG A 90 8.14 13.81 -0.91
N SER A 91 8.41 12.67 -0.29
CA SER A 91 8.31 12.52 1.16
C SER A 91 9.22 11.40 1.69
N ASP A 92 9.24 11.25 3.01
CA ASP A 92 9.84 10.09 3.69
C ASP A 92 9.02 8.80 3.54
N ILE A 93 7.76 8.88 3.06
CA ILE A 93 6.84 7.77 2.76
C ILE A 93 6.37 7.78 1.30
N PRO A 94 7.29 7.74 0.32
CA PRO A 94 6.98 8.01 -1.09
C PRO A 94 5.94 7.07 -1.70
N ALA A 95 5.83 5.83 -1.24
CA ALA A 95 4.95 4.85 -1.89
C ALA A 95 3.44 5.14 -1.71
N VAL A 96 3.09 5.99 -0.74
CA VAL A 96 1.71 6.39 -0.41
C VAL A 96 1.44 7.87 -0.67
N THR A 97 2.44 8.64 -1.09
CA THR A 97 2.32 10.09 -1.33
C THR A 97 1.98 10.35 -2.81
N HIS A 98 0.95 11.16 -3.03
CA HIS A 98 0.53 11.63 -4.34
C HIS A 98 1.48 12.71 -4.87
N VAL A 99 1.37 13.02 -6.17
CA VAL A 99 2.16 14.08 -6.83
C VAL A 99 1.97 15.47 -6.22
N ASP A 100 0.83 15.71 -5.56
CA ASP A 100 0.49 16.96 -4.87
C ASP A 100 0.86 16.96 -3.38
N GLY A 101 1.55 15.91 -2.90
CA GLY A 101 1.93 15.77 -1.49
C GLY A 101 0.81 15.26 -0.58
N SER A 102 -0.35 14.89 -1.12
CA SER A 102 -1.45 14.32 -0.33
C SER A 102 -1.42 12.78 -0.25
N ALA A 103 -2.27 12.21 0.60
CA ALA A 103 -2.54 10.78 0.64
C ALA A 103 -3.98 10.51 1.10
N ARG A 104 -4.55 9.37 0.68
CA ARG A 104 -5.90 8.94 1.15
C ARG A 104 -5.79 8.02 2.35
N VAL A 105 -5.95 8.59 3.54
CA VAL A 105 -5.51 7.98 4.82
C VAL A 105 -6.56 7.05 5.42
N GLN A 106 -6.11 5.92 5.96
CA GLN A 106 -6.85 5.11 6.92
C GLN A 106 -6.27 5.32 8.33
N THR A 107 -7.07 5.83 9.27
CA THR A 107 -6.71 5.82 10.70
C THR A 107 -7.11 4.51 11.35
N VAL A 108 -6.26 3.99 12.24
CA VAL A 108 -6.44 2.68 12.88
C VAL A 108 -6.47 2.88 14.39
N ALA A 109 -7.65 2.65 14.97
CA ALA A 109 -7.86 2.66 16.41
C ALA A 109 -7.81 1.23 16.97
N PRO A 110 -7.32 1.03 18.20
CA PRO A 110 -7.14 -0.30 18.79
C PRO A 110 -8.47 -1.03 19.05
N ASP A 111 -9.55 -0.31 19.31
CA ASP A 111 -10.90 -0.86 19.49
C ASP A 111 -11.56 -1.29 18.17
N ARG A 112 -11.14 -0.69 17.05
CA ARG A 112 -11.72 -0.91 15.73
C ARG A 112 -11.03 -2.03 14.96
N ASN A 113 -9.70 -2.05 14.97
CA ASN A 113 -8.90 -3.10 14.33
C ASN A 113 -7.63 -3.39 15.15
N PRO A 114 -7.75 -4.17 16.25
CA PRO A 114 -6.65 -4.40 17.19
C PRO A 114 -5.45 -5.06 16.51
N ARG A 115 -5.68 -5.98 15.58
CA ARG A 115 -4.60 -6.71 14.91
C ARG A 115 -3.78 -5.83 13.97
N LEU A 116 -4.43 -5.00 13.15
CA LEU A 116 -3.69 -4.05 12.30
C LEU A 116 -2.99 -2.99 13.16
N HIS A 117 -3.62 -2.57 14.26
CA HIS A 117 -3.01 -1.65 15.22
C HIS A 117 -1.72 -2.25 15.80
N GLU A 118 -1.74 -3.48 16.30
CA GLU A 118 -0.55 -4.18 16.82
C GLU A 118 0.56 -4.33 15.78
N ILE A 119 0.20 -4.63 14.52
CA ILE A 119 1.15 -4.69 13.40
C ILE A 119 1.80 -3.31 13.17
N LEU A 120 1.01 -2.23 13.14
CA LEU A 120 1.52 -0.86 12.99
C LEU A 120 2.44 -0.48 14.15
N THR A 121 2.03 -0.75 15.39
CA THR A 121 2.85 -0.50 16.60
C THR A 121 4.17 -1.26 16.55
N ALA A 122 4.14 -2.55 16.18
CA ALA A 122 5.34 -3.37 16.06
C ALA A 122 6.24 -2.91 14.90
N PHE A 123 5.66 -2.50 13.77
CA PHE A 123 6.39 -1.95 12.63
C PHE A 123 7.08 -0.64 13.02
N GLU A 124 6.36 0.26 13.70
CA GLU A 124 6.90 1.52 14.20
C GLU A 124 8.04 1.33 15.18
N ALA A 125 7.89 0.45 16.17
CA ALA A 125 8.94 0.17 17.14
C ALA A 125 10.24 -0.31 16.49
N ARG A 126 10.15 -0.98 15.33
CA ARG A 126 11.32 -1.49 14.58
C ARG A 126 11.91 -0.49 13.60
N THR A 127 11.10 0.43 13.09
CA THR A 127 11.44 1.23 11.90
C THR A 127 11.42 2.73 12.13
N GLY A 128 10.82 3.18 13.23
CA GLY A 128 10.48 4.57 13.48
C GLY A 128 9.30 5.09 12.64
N CYS A 129 8.62 4.24 11.86
CA CYS A 129 7.52 4.63 10.98
C CYS A 129 6.20 3.99 11.40
N GLY A 130 5.24 4.81 11.85
CA GLY A 130 3.89 4.39 12.23
C GLY A 130 2.91 4.25 11.07
N VAL A 131 3.41 4.08 9.84
CA VAL A 131 2.59 4.01 8.61
C VAL A 131 2.90 2.74 7.84
N LEU A 132 1.87 2.10 7.30
CA LEU A 132 1.98 1.00 6.35
C LEU A 132 1.20 1.32 5.08
N ILE A 133 1.66 0.79 3.94
CA ILE A 133 0.80 0.67 2.77
C ILE A 133 -0.34 -0.29 3.14
N ASN A 134 -1.57 0.10 2.80
CA ASN A 134 -2.71 -0.81 2.81
C ASN A 134 -3.47 -0.72 1.48
N THR A 135 -3.55 -1.84 0.78
CA THR A 135 -4.31 -1.98 -0.46
C THR A 135 -5.15 -3.25 -0.44
N SER A 136 -6.16 -3.31 -1.32
CA SER A 136 -7.05 -4.46 -1.42
C SER A 136 -6.28 -5.74 -1.70
N PHE A 137 -6.61 -6.85 -1.07
CA PHE A 137 -6.04 -8.15 -1.43
C PHE A 137 -6.78 -8.72 -2.64
N ASN A 138 -6.24 -8.41 -3.81
CA ASN A 138 -6.66 -8.84 -5.15
C ASN A 138 -5.63 -8.40 -6.20
N VAL A 139 -5.75 -8.95 -7.40
CA VAL A 139 -5.11 -8.43 -8.62
C VAL A 139 -6.08 -7.52 -9.39
N ARG A 140 -5.62 -6.86 -10.46
CA ARG A 140 -6.49 -6.08 -11.36
C ARG A 140 -7.59 -6.98 -11.94
N GLY A 141 -8.82 -6.47 -11.99
CA GLY A 141 -9.97 -7.20 -12.56
C GLY A 141 -10.69 -8.13 -11.58
N GLU A 142 -10.04 -8.56 -10.49
CA GLU A 142 -10.63 -9.48 -9.51
C GLU A 142 -11.26 -8.77 -8.29
N PRO A 143 -12.29 -9.36 -7.65
CA PRO A 143 -12.81 -8.88 -6.36
C PRO A 143 -11.79 -9.10 -5.23
N ILE A 144 -12.03 -8.47 -4.08
CA ILE A 144 -11.25 -8.75 -2.86
C ILE A 144 -11.45 -10.21 -2.47
N VAL A 145 -10.35 -10.91 -2.13
CA VAL A 145 -10.39 -12.34 -1.76
C VAL A 145 -11.37 -12.60 -0.60
N CYS A 146 -12.17 -13.66 -0.72
CA CYS A 146 -13.20 -13.99 0.26
C CYS A 146 -12.82 -15.22 1.10
N THR A 147 -12.34 -16.30 0.49
CA THR A 147 -11.99 -17.54 1.19
C THR A 147 -10.47 -17.70 1.36
N PRO A 148 -9.99 -18.59 2.26
CA PRO A 148 -8.58 -18.95 2.34
C PRO A 148 -8.01 -19.45 1.00
N GLU A 149 -8.80 -20.18 0.22
CA GLU A 149 -8.43 -20.67 -1.11
C GLU A 149 -8.25 -19.52 -2.11
N ASP A 150 -9.09 -18.49 -2.06
CA ASP A 150 -8.92 -17.28 -2.89
C ASP A 150 -7.63 -16.54 -2.51
N ALA A 151 -7.37 -16.38 -1.22
CA ALA A 151 -6.17 -15.73 -0.72
C ALA A 151 -4.90 -16.50 -1.11
N TYR A 152 -4.89 -17.83 -0.94
CA TYR A 152 -3.78 -18.68 -1.33
C TYR A 152 -3.55 -18.67 -2.84
N ARG A 153 -4.61 -18.73 -3.65
CA ARG A 153 -4.51 -18.63 -5.12
C ARG A 153 -3.92 -17.30 -5.56
N CYS A 154 -4.40 -16.17 -5.01
CA CYS A 154 -3.88 -14.84 -5.31
C CYS A 154 -2.41 -14.71 -4.88
N PHE A 155 -2.07 -15.20 -3.67
CA PHE A 155 -0.70 -15.26 -3.18
C PHE A 155 0.22 -16.08 -4.08
N MET A 156 -0.21 -17.27 -4.52
CA MET A 156 0.61 -18.15 -5.38
C MET A 156 0.75 -17.61 -6.81
N ARG A 157 -0.19 -16.82 -7.30
CA ARG A 157 -0.15 -16.15 -8.61
C ARG A 157 0.62 -14.82 -8.65
N THR A 158 0.94 -14.24 -7.51
CA THR A 158 1.64 -12.94 -7.41
C THR A 158 3.04 -13.10 -6.85
N GLU A 159 3.90 -12.08 -6.94
CA GLU A 159 5.20 -12.10 -6.26
C GLU A 159 5.12 -11.58 -4.81
N MET A 160 4.03 -11.87 -4.08
CA MET A 160 3.98 -11.59 -2.64
C MET A 160 4.96 -12.48 -1.87
N ASP A 161 5.67 -11.92 -0.90
CA ASP A 161 6.68 -12.66 -0.13
C ASP A 161 6.06 -13.60 0.91
N VAL A 162 5.04 -13.12 1.63
CA VAL A 162 4.43 -13.81 2.77
C VAL A 162 2.91 -13.63 2.76
N LEU A 163 2.19 -14.70 3.06
CA LEU A 163 0.75 -14.71 3.32
C LEU A 163 0.50 -15.05 4.78
N VAL A 164 -0.23 -14.17 5.48
CA VAL A 164 -0.72 -14.42 6.84
C VAL A 164 -2.22 -14.74 6.77
N LEU A 165 -2.57 -15.96 7.17
CA LEU A 165 -3.95 -16.44 7.28
C LEU A 165 -4.23 -16.82 8.72
N GLU A 166 -4.82 -15.90 9.47
CA GLU A 166 -5.01 -16.06 10.91
C GLU A 166 -3.69 -16.48 11.59
N ASP A 167 -3.65 -17.65 12.22
CA ASP A 167 -2.48 -18.13 12.96
C ASP A 167 -1.44 -18.84 12.06
N HIS A 168 -1.61 -18.78 10.74
CA HIS A 168 -0.73 -19.41 9.76
C HIS A 168 0.08 -18.37 8.99
N ILE A 169 1.38 -18.60 8.88
CA ILE A 169 2.32 -17.80 8.09
C ILE A 169 2.88 -18.69 6.99
N LEU A 170 2.63 -18.31 5.74
CA LEU A 170 3.09 -19.03 4.56
C LEU A 170 4.14 -18.16 3.87
N HIS A 171 5.36 -18.68 3.79
CA HIS A 171 6.43 -18.06 3.01
C HIS A 171 6.38 -18.60 1.58
N LYS A 172 6.51 -17.71 0.59
CA LYS A 172 6.34 -18.05 -0.83
C LYS A 172 7.32 -19.14 -1.30
N ASP A 173 8.56 -19.04 -0.86
CA ASP A 173 9.66 -19.97 -1.15
C ASP A 173 9.48 -21.36 -0.53
N ALA A 174 8.65 -21.48 0.51
CA ALA A 174 8.32 -22.74 1.17
C ALA A 174 7.08 -23.44 0.58
N GLN A 175 6.39 -22.83 -0.39
CA GLN A 175 5.19 -23.41 -1.01
C GLN A 175 5.55 -24.33 -2.17
N PRO A 176 4.73 -25.37 -2.45
CA PRO A 176 4.93 -26.19 -3.63
C PRO A 176 4.84 -25.36 -4.91
N PRO A 177 5.51 -25.79 -6.01
CA PRO A 177 5.36 -25.15 -7.30
C PRO A 177 3.89 -25.01 -7.67
N TRP A 178 3.50 -23.80 -8.06
CA TRP A 178 2.15 -23.54 -8.53
C TRP A 178 2.07 -23.97 -10.00
N PRO A 179 1.02 -24.69 -10.44
CA PRO A 179 0.83 -24.98 -11.85
C PRO A 179 0.71 -23.66 -12.60
N GLU A 180 1.71 -23.34 -13.44
CA GLU A 180 1.68 -22.19 -14.33
C GLU A 180 0.51 -22.37 -15.29
N ASP A 181 -0.55 -21.62 -15.03
CA ASP A 181 -1.61 -21.39 -16.00
C ASP A 181 -1.61 -19.89 -16.23
N ASP A 182 -0.60 -19.38 -16.95
CA ASP A 182 -0.38 -17.94 -17.15
C ASP A 182 -1.44 -17.26 -18.01
N ALA A 183 -2.46 -18.01 -18.46
CA ALA A 183 -3.57 -17.51 -19.24
C ALA A 183 -4.37 -16.38 -18.54
N TRP A 184 -4.27 -16.25 -17.21
CA TRP A 184 -4.93 -15.14 -16.49
C TRP A 184 -4.21 -13.79 -16.65
N HIS A 185 -2.93 -13.77 -17.02
CA HIS A 185 -2.20 -12.53 -17.32
C HIS A 185 -2.58 -11.95 -18.69
N GLU A 186 -2.89 -12.82 -19.66
CA GLU A 186 -3.21 -12.42 -21.05
C GLU A 186 -4.53 -11.64 -21.16
N GLU A 187 -5.40 -11.73 -20.15
CA GLU A 187 -6.68 -11.01 -20.13
C GLU A 187 -6.51 -9.51 -19.81
N PHE A 188 -5.35 -9.08 -19.31
CA PHE A 188 -5.10 -7.69 -18.90
C PHE A 188 -3.76 -7.16 -19.42
N VAL A 189 -3.74 -6.72 -20.68
CA VAL A 189 -2.59 -6.02 -21.27
C VAL A 189 -2.21 -4.82 -20.40
N LEU A 190 -0.95 -4.81 -19.94
CA LEU A 190 -0.31 -3.64 -19.33
C LEU A 190 -0.01 -2.65 -20.47
N ASP A 191 -0.56 -1.43 -20.36
CA ASP A 191 -0.22 -0.30 -21.25
C ASP A 191 1.22 0.19 -21.00
#